data_AF-W1I520-F1
#
_entry.id   AF-W1I520-F1
#
_cell.length_a   1.000
_cell.length_b   1.000
_cell.length_c   1.000
_cell.angle_alpha   90.00
_cell.angle_beta   90.00
_cell.angle_gamma   90.00
#
_symmetry.space_group_name_H-M   'P 1'
#
loop_
_entity.id
_entity.type
_entity.pdbx_description
1 polymer ?
#
loop_
_entity_poly.entity_id
_entity_poly.type
_entity_poly.pdbx_seq_one_letter_code
_entity_poly.pdbx_strand_id
1 'polypeptide(L)' 'MNKKFVIREKRDIKEDKYTNISIRVEKSIIEDFDNLSAKSEWSRNALIGMALKYALDNLEFVPEETTDKRES' A
#
# COMPACT_ATOMS: atom_id res chain seq x y z
N MET A 1 28.21 -40.78 -0.81
CA MET A 1 27.90 -39.72 0.18
C MET A 1 26.51 -39.19 -0.08
N ASN A 2 25.56 -39.42 0.84
CA ASN A 2 24.17 -38.96 0.69
C ASN A 2 24.08 -37.45 0.99
N LYS A 3 23.86 -36.63 -0.03
CA LYS A 3 23.49 -35.21 0.14
C LYS A 3 22.02 -35.16 0.56
N LYS A 4 21.75 -34.96 1.85
CA LYS A 4 20.37 -34.73 2.33
C LYS A 4 19.98 -33.27 2.08
N PHE A 5 18.80 -33.07 1.49
CA PHE A 5 18.15 -31.77 1.41
C PHE A 5 17.52 -31.48 2.78
N VAL A 6 18.21 -30.69 3.61
CA VAL A 6 17.77 -30.37 4.98
C VAL A 6 16.92 -29.11 4.93
N ILE A 7 15.61 -29.26 5.15
CA ILE A 7 14.69 -28.15 5.39
C ILE A 7 14.85 -27.75 6.86
N ARG A 8 15.10 -26.46 7.12
CA ARG A 8 15.16 -25.88 8.46
C ARG A 8 13.93 -25.01 8.66
N GLU A 9 13.41 -24.95 9.89
CA GLU A 9 12.30 -24.06 10.24
C GLU A 9 12.60 -22.60 9.84
N LYS A 10 11.58 -21.95 9.29
CA LYS A 10 11.61 -20.55 8.90
C LYS A 10 11.73 -19.74 10.19
N ARG A 11 12.90 -19.15 10.44
CA ARG A 11 13.05 -18.17 11.51
C ARG A 11 12.26 -16.93 11.12
N ASP A 12 11.30 -16.53 11.95
CA ASP A 12 10.46 -15.32 11.81
C ASP A 12 11.31 -14.05 11.77
N ILE A 13 11.92 -13.78 10.62
CA ILE A 13 12.82 -12.66 10.43
C ILE A 13 12.33 -11.92 9.18
N LYS A 14 11.51 -10.87 9.41
CA LYS A 14 11.17 -9.76 8.50
C LYS A 14 9.91 -9.83 7.62
N GLU A 15 9.05 -10.84 7.71
CA GLU A 15 7.79 -10.81 6.94
C GLU A 15 6.69 -9.93 7.56
N ASP A 16 6.78 -9.60 8.86
CA ASP A 16 5.73 -8.89 9.61
C ASP A 16 5.57 -7.39 9.26
N LYS A 17 6.34 -6.86 8.30
CA LYS A 17 6.26 -5.44 7.90
C LYS A 17 5.14 -5.17 6.88
N TYR A 18 4.73 -6.19 6.13
CA TYR A 18 3.81 -6.02 5.00
C TYR A 18 2.60 -6.94 5.17
N THR A 19 1.42 -6.33 5.19
CA THR A 19 0.15 -7.04 5.24
C THR A 19 -0.55 -6.94 3.89
N ASN A 20 -1.11 -8.05 3.41
CA ASN A 20 -1.93 -8.06 2.21
C ASN A 20 -3.31 -7.44 2.50
N ILE A 21 -3.71 -6.46 1.70
CA ILE A 21 -5.04 -5.85 1.76
C ILE A 21 -5.72 -5.96 0.39
N SER A 22 -7.04 -6.11 0.39
CA SER A 22 -7.87 -6.08 -0.82
C SER A 22 -8.66 -4.78 -0.84
N ILE A 23 -8.41 -3.92 -1.83
CA ILE A 23 -9.10 -2.64 -2.00
C ILE A 23 -9.81 -2.59 -3.36
N ARG A 24 -10.96 -1.92 -3.41
CA ARG A 24 -11.66 -1.62 -4.67
C ARG A 24 -11.25 -0.22 -5.13
N VAL A 25 -10.76 -0.13 -6.36
CA VAL A 25 -10.32 1.12 -6.99
C VAL A 25 -10.87 1.20 -8.41
N GLU A 26 -10.92 2.40 -8.96
CA GLU A 26 -11.29 2.59 -10.36
C GLU A 26 -10.29 1.93 -11.31
N LYS A 27 -10.79 1.45 -12.45
CA LYS A 27 -9.96 0.76 -13.45
C LYS A 27 -8.88 1.68 -14.04
N SER A 28 -9.22 2.95 -14.25
CA SER A 28 -8.33 4.00 -14.74
C SER A 28 -7.06 4.13 -13.88
N ILE A 29 -7.21 4.13 -12.56
CA ILE A 29 -6.09 4.21 -11.61
C ILE A 29 -5.12 3.04 -11.80
N ILE A 30 -5.66 1.83 -11.99
CA ILE A 30 -4.82 0.63 -12.23
C ILE A 30 -4.09 0.73 -13.57
N GLU A 31 -4.76 1.20 -14.62
CA GLU A 31 -4.17 1.40 -15.95
C GLU A 31 -3.01 2.43 -15.90
N ASP A 32 -3.17 3.50 -15.13
CA ASP A 32 -2.09 4.49 -14.93
C ASP A 32 -0.88 3.88 -14.21
N PHE A 33 -1.10 3.09 -13.15
CA PHE A 33 -0.02 2.39 -12.47
C PHE A 33 0.64 1.32 -13.36
N ASP A 34 -0.11 0.66 -14.24
CA ASP A 34 0.45 -0.28 -15.22
C ASP A 34 1.34 0.43 -16.24
N ASN A 35 0.91 1.57 -16.75
CA ASN A 35 1.69 2.40 -17.65
C ASN A 35 2.98 2.92 -16.97
N LEU A 36 2.90 3.31 -15.69
CA LEU A 36 4.06 3.73 -14.91
C LEU A 36 4.99 2.56 -14.59
N SER A 37 4.44 1.39 -14.29
CA SER A 37 5.24 0.18 -14.04
C SER A 37 5.96 -0.27 -15.31
N ALA A 38 5.35 -0.12 -16.49
CA ALA A 38 6.02 -0.41 -17.77
C ALA A 38 7.17 0.56 -18.10
N LYS A 39 7.09 1.80 -17.59
CA LYS A 39 8.11 2.84 -17.80
C LYS A 39 9.18 2.89 -16.70
N SER A 40 8.96 2.19 -15.58
CA SER A 40 9.85 2.17 -14.42
C SER A 40 10.32 0.74 -14.14
N GLU A 41 11.34 0.58 -13.29
CA GLU A 41 11.75 -0.75 -12.82
C GLU A 41 10.93 -1.20 -11.58
N TRP A 42 9.86 -0.48 -11.25
CA TRP A 42 9.04 -0.73 -10.06
C TRP A 42 7.75 -1.46 -10.43
N SER A 43 7.37 -2.44 -9.60
CA SER A 43 6.09 -3.13 -9.76
C SER A 43 4.92 -2.21 -9.44
N ARG A 44 3.76 -2.47 -10.05
CA ARG A 44 2.49 -1.81 -9.74
C ARG A 44 2.24 -1.70 -8.23
N ASN A 45 2.43 -2.79 -7.49
CA ASN A 45 2.20 -2.82 -6.04
C ASN A 45 3.18 -1.94 -5.27
N ALA A 46 4.45 -1.87 -5.72
CA ALA A 46 5.42 -0.97 -5.12
C ALA A 46 5.06 0.50 -5.35
N LEU A 47 4.61 0.84 -6.57
CA LEU A 47 4.14 2.18 -6.92
C LEU A 47 2.88 2.58 -6.12
N ILE A 48 1.91 1.68 -6.00
CA ILE A 48 0.71 1.88 -5.16
C ILE A 48 1.13 2.11 -3.71
N GLY A 49 2.03 1.29 -3.16
CA GLY A 49 2.51 1.46 -1.80
C GLY A 49 3.21 2.80 -1.56
N MET A 50 4.04 3.25 -2.50
CA MET A 50 4.68 4.57 -2.45
C MET A 50 3.66 5.71 -2.53
N ALA A 51 2.67 5.60 -3.42
CA ALA A 51 1.60 6.59 -3.56
C ALA A 51 0.74 6.68 -2.30
N LEU A 52 0.36 5.55 -1.71
CA LEU A 52 -0.39 5.50 -0.44
C LEU A 52 0.40 6.15 0.70
N LYS A 53 1.70 5.86 0.80
CA LYS A 53 2.56 6.48 1.80
C LYS A 53 2.64 7.99 1.60
N TYR A 54 2.88 8.43 0.37
CA TYR A 54 2.90 9.85 0.04
C TYR A 54 1.58 10.54 0.39
N ALA A 55 0.44 9.92 0.05
CA ALA A 55 -0.86 10.47 0.38
C ALA A 55 -1.04 10.64 1.90
N LEU A 56 -0.66 9.64 2.70
CA LEU A 56 -0.72 9.72 4.16
C LEU A 56 0.19 10.81 4.74
N ASP A 57 1.41 10.93 4.21
CA ASP A 57 2.38 11.94 4.66
C ASP A 57 1.91 13.39 4.36
N ASN A 58 0.99 13.56 3.41
CA ASN A 58 0.44 14.86 2.98
C ASN A 58 -1.05 15.03 3.32
N LEU A 59 -1.64 14.10 4.08
CA LEU A 59 -3.04 14.16 4.45
C LEU A 59 -3.21 15.07 5.66
N GLU A 60 -4.13 16.03 5.55
CA GLU A 60 -4.59 16.84 6.68
C GLU A 60 -6.03 16.45 7.02
N PHE A 61 -6.27 16.13 8.29
CA PHE A 61 -7.61 15.87 8.79
C PHE A 61 -8.22 17.18 9.31
N VAL A 62 -9.27 17.66 8.65
CA VAL A 62 -10.04 18.82 9.08
C VAL A 62 -11.36 18.33 9.67
N PRO A 63 -11.57 18.42 11.01
CA PRO A 63 -12.86 18.10 11.59
C PRO A 63 -13.91 19.11 11.13
N GLU A 64 -15.15 18.68 10.92
CA GLU A 64 -16.25 19.64 10.72
C GLU A 64 -16.35 20.54 11.95
N GLU A 65 -16.17 21.85 11.76
CA GLU A 65 -16.65 22.81 12.72
C GLU A 65 -18.18 22.67 12.75
N THR A 66 -18.72 22.16 13.85
CA THR A 66 -20.15 22.21 14.12
C THR A 66 -20.56 23.68 14.13
N THR A 67 -20.98 24.20 12.98
CA THR A 67 -21.73 25.45 12.92
C THR A 67 -23.09 25.16 13.53
N ASP A 68 -23.16 25.24 14.86
CA ASP A 68 -24.40 25.37 15.63
C ASP A 68 -25.02 26.72 15.24
N LYS A 69 -25.71 26.74 14.09
CA LYS A 69 -26.57 27.84 13.69
C LYS A 69 -27.79 27.83 14.62
N ARG A 70 -27.61 28.33 15.84
CA ARG A 70 -28.69 28.94 16.62
C ARG A 70 -28.92 30.35 16.08
N GLU A 71 -29.75 30.46 15.07
CA GLU A 71 -30.50 31.69 14.79
C GLU A 71 -31.96 31.23 14.80
N SER A 72 -32.61 31.33 15.97
CA SER A 72 -33.45 32.46 16.44
C SER A 72 -34.73 32.60 15.63
#